data_AF-A0A2M8LFF3-F1
#
_entry.id   AF-A0A2M8LFF3-F1
#
_cell.length_a   1.000
_cell.length_b   1.000
_cell.length_c   1.000
_cell.angle_alpha   90.00
_cell.angle_beta   90.00
_cell.angle_gamma   90.00
#
_symmetry.space_group_name_H-M   'P 1'
#
loop_
_entity.id
_entity.type
_entity.pdbx_description
1 polymer ?
#
loop_
_entity_poly.entity_id
_entity_poly.type
_entity_poly.pdbx_seq_one_letter_code
_entity_poly.pdbx_strand_id
1 'polypeptide(L)'
;MYKKVLTLQTILLAGGVFISWTTTLGQFRTFHTLYGTLFRFNDCAIPNPFVTACFYGAVAFLVAFGWSLWLSLGSENRTGERYLKNFLLFAVLFAISVLTYESLEYYKVFSFGGKIITCSPGTPLYTTPCFYGMLFFLTSYFTALVTLRFVSVKSTIDNLFS
;
A
#
# COMPACT_ATOMS: atom_id res chain seq x y z
N MET A 1 4.25 11.25 23.81
CA MET A 1 3.26 10.34 23.19
C MET A 1 3.40 10.28 21.66
N TYR A 2 3.55 11.42 20.96
CA TYR A 2 3.77 11.50 19.51
C TYR A 2 4.75 10.46 18.94
N LYS A 3 5.99 10.42 19.45
CA LYS A 3 7.01 9.47 18.99
C LYS A 3 6.58 8.00 19.06
N LYS A 4 5.80 7.60 20.08
CA LYS A 4 5.31 6.21 20.21
C LYS A 4 4.29 5.85 19.12
N VAL A 5 3.40 6.79 18.78
CA VAL A 5 2.41 6.59 17.71
C VAL A 5 3.09 6.56 16.34
N LEU A 6 4.08 7.42 16.13
CA LEU A 6 4.88 7.43 14.90
C LEU A 6 5.70 6.14 14.74
N THR A 7 6.29 5.62 15.83
CA THR A 7 6.95 4.31 15.82
C THR A 7 5.98 3.17 15.52
N LEU A 8 4.75 3.22 16.02
CA LEU A 8 3.73 2.23 15.68
C LEU A 8 3.40 2.28 14.18
N GLN A 9 3.25 3.50 13.63
CA GLN A 9 2.99 3.72 12.21
C GLN A 9 4.15 3.21 11.34
N THR A 10 5.41 3.46 11.70
CA THR A 10 6.56 2.92 10.95
C THR A 10 6.64 1.41 11.01
N ILE A 11 6.33 0.78 12.16
CA ILE A 11 6.29 -0.69 12.29
C ILE A 11 5.19 -1.29 11.42
N LEU A 12 3.99 -0.70 11.41
CA LEU A 12 2.88 -1.14 10.56
C LEU A 12 3.25 -1.05 9.07
N LEU A 13 3.86 0.07 8.65
CA LEU A 13 4.33 0.26 7.28
C LEU A 13 5.46 -0.72 6.93
N ALA A 14 6.39 -0.99 7.84
CA ALA A 14 7.45 -1.99 7.63
C ALA A 14 6.87 -3.39 7.41
N GLY A 15 5.86 -3.78 8.20
CA GLY A 15 5.12 -5.03 8.00
C GLY A 15 4.43 -5.09 6.64
N GLY A 16 3.77 -3.99 6.23
CA GLY A 16 3.16 -3.87 4.90
C GLY A 16 4.17 -3.98 3.75
N VAL A 17 5.33 -3.34 3.87
CA VAL A 17 6.45 -3.47 2.92
C VAL A 17 6.90 -4.92 2.82
N PHE A 18 7.14 -5.60 3.94
CA PHE A 18 7.63 -6.97 3.95
C PHE A 18 6.63 -7.94 3.26
N ILE A 19 5.35 -7.85 3.59
CA ILE A 19 4.31 -8.73 3.03
C ILE A 19 4.08 -8.42 1.53
N SER A 20 4.02 -7.15 1.16
CA SER A 20 3.84 -6.76 -0.25
C SER A 20 5.03 -7.13 -1.14
N TRP A 21 6.25 -7.02 -0.63
CA TRP A 21 7.44 -7.39 -1.39
C TRP A 21 7.65 -8.90 -1.49
N THR A 22 7.37 -9.67 -0.44
CA THR A 22 7.47 -11.14 -0.50
C THR A 22 6.51 -11.72 -1.54
N THR A 23 5.27 -11.22 -1.59
CA THR A 23 4.27 -11.63 -2.60
C THR A 23 4.67 -11.18 -4.02
N THR A 24 5.10 -9.93 -4.18
CA THR A 24 5.55 -9.37 -5.46
C THR A 24 6.76 -10.13 -6.02
N LEU A 25 7.77 -10.41 -5.17
CA LEU A 25 8.94 -11.20 -5.56
C LEU A 25 8.58 -12.63 -5.97
N GLY A 26 7.58 -13.23 -5.33
CA GLY A 26 7.03 -14.52 -5.76
C GLY A 26 6.51 -14.48 -7.20
N GLN A 27 5.76 -13.43 -7.56
CA GLN A 27 5.24 -13.22 -8.91
C GLN A 27 6.37 -13.02 -9.93
N PHE A 28 7.38 -12.21 -9.58
CA PHE A 28 8.59 -12.05 -10.41
C PHE A 28 9.32 -13.37 -10.64
N ARG A 29 9.45 -14.20 -9.60
CA ARG A 29 10.10 -15.52 -9.71
C ARG A 29 9.33 -16.43 -10.68
N THR A 30 8.01 -16.53 -10.51
CA THR A 30 7.15 -17.34 -11.38
C THR A 30 7.20 -16.88 -12.84
N PHE A 31 7.15 -15.56 -13.07
CA PHE A 31 7.27 -14.99 -14.41
C PHE A 31 8.65 -15.29 -15.04
N HIS A 32 9.73 -15.14 -14.27
CA HIS A 32 11.09 -15.45 -14.73
C HIS A 32 11.25 -16.94 -15.05
N THR A 33 10.68 -17.85 -14.25
CA THR A 33 10.74 -19.29 -14.53
C THR A 33 9.96 -19.69 -15.78
N LEU A 34 8.88 -18.97 -16.12
CA LEU A 34 8.06 -19.27 -17.30
C LEU A 34 8.62 -18.66 -18.60
N TYR A 35 9.14 -17.44 -18.55
CA TYR A 35 9.54 -16.68 -19.75
C TYR A 35 11.03 -16.44 -19.89
N GLY A 36 11.84 -16.83 -18.89
CA GLY A 36 13.31 -16.68 -18.88
C GLY A 36 13.82 -15.24 -18.91
N THR A 37 12.92 -14.24 -18.94
CA THR A 37 13.24 -12.82 -19.09
C THR A 37 12.24 -11.97 -18.32
N LEU A 38 12.69 -10.87 -17.71
CA LEU A 38 11.84 -9.94 -16.94
C LEU A 38 11.23 -8.81 -17.80
N PHE A 39 11.81 -8.56 -18.98
CA PHE A 39 11.46 -7.42 -19.85
C PHE A 39 10.54 -7.83 -21.02
N ARG A 40 9.86 -8.97 -20.93
CA ARG A 40 8.90 -9.39 -21.95
C ARG A 40 7.55 -8.74 -21.67
N PHE A 41 7.10 -7.88 -22.59
CA PHE A 41 5.82 -7.16 -22.48
C PHE A 41 4.79 -7.60 -23.52
N ASN A 42 5.20 -8.26 -24.61
CA ASN A 42 4.33 -8.73 -25.69
C ASN A 42 4.29 -10.28 -25.74
N ASP A 43 3.15 -10.81 -26.18
CA ASP A 43 2.87 -12.26 -26.34
C ASP A 43 3.01 -13.12 -25.07
N CYS A 44 2.72 -12.53 -23.89
CA CYS A 44 2.68 -13.28 -22.64
C CYS A 44 1.25 -13.77 -22.34
N ALA A 45 1.12 -15.00 -21.82
CA ALA A 45 -0.14 -15.51 -21.29
C ALA A 45 -0.47 -14.89 -19.92
N ILE A 46 0.57 -14.56 -19.15
CA ILE A 46 0.49 -13.86 -17.87
C ILE A 46 1.02 -12.43 -18.05
N PRO A 47 0.33 -11.40 -17.52
CA PRO A 47 0.81 -10.02 -17.61
C PRO A 47 2.14 -9.83 -16.88
N ASN A 48 2.97 -8.91 -17.37
CA ASN A 48 4.25 -8.62 -16.75
C ASN A 48 4.03 -8.01 -15.34
N PRO A 49 4.67 -8.53 -14.27
CA PRO A 49 4.51 -8.04 -12.90
C PRO A 49 4.77 -6.53 -12.74
N PHE A 50 5.60 -5.91 -13.58
CA PHE A 50 5.82 -4.45 -13.55
C PHE A 50 4.58 -3.61 -13.86
N VAL A 51 3.61 -4.17 -14.57
CA VAL A 51 2.38 -3.48 -14.97
C VAL A 51 1.21 -3.81 -14.03
N THR A 52 1.44 -4.67 -13.04
CA THR A 52 0.39 -5.13 -12.12
C THR A 52 0.14 -4.12 -11.00
N ALA A 53 -1.11 -4.02 -10.56
CA ALA A 53 -1.50 -3.15 -9.45
C ALA A 53 -0.76 -3.49 -8.14
N CYS A 54 -0.44 -4.77 -7.90
CA CYS A 54 0.32 -5.21 -6.73
C CYS A 54 1.71 -4.57 -6.66
N PHE A 55 2.42 -4.44 -7.79
CA PHE A 55 3.74 -3.81 -7.83
C PHE A 55 3.64 -2.33 -7.42
N TYR A 56 2.69 -1.59 -7.98
CA TYR A 56 2.45 -0.19 -7.60
C TYR A 56 2.06 -0.05 -6.12
N GLY A 57 1.28 -0.99 -5.59
CA GLY A 57 0.96 -1.06 -4.16
C GLY A 57 2.20 -1.28 -3.28
N ALA A 58 3.09 -2.21 -3.65
CA ALA A 58 4.33 -2.48 -2.94
C ALA A 58 5.29 -1.27 -2.97
N VAL A 59 5.38 -0.57 -4.09
CA VAL A 59 6.13 0.68 -4.22
C VAL A 59 5.51 1.76 -3.32
N ALA A 60 4.19 1.90 -3.29
CA ALA A 60 3.52 2.86 -2.43
C ALA A 60 3.79 2.60 -0.93
N PHE A 61 3.81 1.34 -0.49
CA PHE A 61 4.22 1.00 0.88
C PHE A 61 5.66 1.42 1.18
N LEU A 62 6.59 1.19 0.25
CA LEU A 62 8.00 1.54 0.43
C LEU A 62 8.17 3.07 0.53
N VAL A 63 7.49 3.82 -0.34
CA VAL A 63 7.49 5.30 -0.30
C VAL A 63 6.90 5.80 1.02
N ALA A 64 5.74 5.28 1.45
CA ALA A 64 5.13 5.67 2.72
C ALA A 64 6.04 5.36 3.91
N PHE A 65 6.67 4.19 3.92
CA PHE A 65 7.61 3.78 4.97
C PHE A 65 8.83 4.70 5.02
N GLY A 66 9.48 4.97 3.88
CA GLY A 66 10.61 5.89 3.80
C GLY A 66 10.25 7.29 4.27
N TRP A 67 9.06 7.78 3.90
CA TRP A 67 8.58 9.09 4.35
C TRP A 67 8.30 9.12 5.86
N SER A 68 7.68 8.07 6.39
CA SER A 68 7.40 7.94 7.82
C SER A 68 8.69 7.84 8.66
N LEU A 69 9.71 7.12 8.17
CA LEU A 69 11.05 7.10 8.77
C LEU A 69 11.70 8.48 8.77
N TRP A 70 11.62 9.19 7.64
CA TRP A 70 12.18 10.54 7.52
C TRP A 70 11.52 11.53 8.50
N LEU A 71 10.19 11.46 8.65
CA LEU A 71 9.45 12.21 9.67
C LEU A 71 9.85 11.84 11.10
N SER A 72 10.18 10.57 11.35
CA SER A 72 10.60 10.08 12.67
C SER A 72 12.00 10.55 13.08
N LEU A 73 12.89 10.76 12.10
CA LEU A 73 14.25 11.27 12.30
C LEU A 73 14.30 12.80 12.34
N GLY A 74 13.35 13.48 11.72
CA GLY A 74 13.27 14.95 11.66
C GLY A 74 12.58 15.60 12.86
N SER A 75 12.45 16.93 12.81
CA SER A 75 11.62 17.70 13.74
C SER A 75 10.13 17.49 13.43
N GLU A 76 9.28 17.65 14.45
CA GLU A 76 7.81 17.56 14.33
C GLU A 76 7.30 18.54 13.27
N ASN A 77 7.08 18.05 12.05
CA ASN A 77 6.65 18.86 10.92
C ASN A 77 5.21 18.53 10.54
N ARG A 78 4.29 19.40 10.97
CA ARG A 78 2.84 19.28 10.71
C ARG A 78 2.51 19.16 9.22
N THR A 79 3.28 19.81 8.36
CA THR A 79 3.07 19.79 6.91
C THR A 79 3.43 18.42 6.33
N GLY A 80 4.52 17.81 6.79
CA GLY A 80 4.96 16.48 6.36
C GLY A 80 3.94 15.39 6.72
N GLU A 81 3.40 15.43 7.94
CA GLU A 81 2.33 14.53 8.38
C GLU A 81 1.07 14.66 7.52
N ARG A 82 0.71 15.89 7.11
CA ARG A 82 -0.46 16.13 6.25
C ARG A 82 -0.29 15.54 4.86
N TYR A 83 0.90 15.66 4.28
CA TYR A 83 1.22 15.02 3.00
C TYR A 83 1.22 13.49 3.11
N LEU A 84 1.83 12.93 4.16
CA LEU A 84 1.83 11.50 4.41
C LEU A 84 0.41 10.95 4.54
N LYS A 85 -0.46 11.65 5.28
CA LYS A 85 -1.88 11.30 5.39
C LYS A 85 -2.60 11.34 4.03
N ASN A 86 -2.39 12.38 3.23
CA ASN A 86 -3.04 12.48 1.91
C ASN A 86 -2.53 11.38 0.95
N PHE A 87 -1.24 11.04 1.01
CA PHE A 87 -0.66 9.93 0.26
C PHE A 87 -1.27 8.58 0.69
N LEU A 88 -1.38 8.34 2.00
CA LEU A 88 -2.04 7.14 2.54
C LEU A 88 -3.50 7.06 2.12
N LEU A 89 -4.23 8.18 2.10
CA LEU A 89 -5.62 8.22 1.61
C LEU A 89 -5.70 7.80 0.14
N PHE A 90 -4.80 8.33 -0.70
CA PHE A 90 -4.73 7.95 -2.10
C PHE A 90 -4.43 6.44 -2.26
N ALA A 91 -3.49 5.91 -1.49
CA ALA A 91 -3.17 4.48 -1.51
C ALA A 91 -4.35 3.60 -1.06
N VAL A 92 -5.12 4.02 -0.05
CA VAL A 92 -6.34 3.33 0.38
C VAL A 92 -7.37 3.32 -0.75
N LEU A 93 -7.63 4.46 -1.40
CA LEU A 93 -8.58 4.53 -2.51
C LEU A 93 -8.14 3.65 -3.68
N PHE A 94 -6.86 3.69 -4.04
CA PHE A 94 -6.29 2.82 -5.06
C PHE A 94 -6.47 1.34 -4.71
N ALA A 95 -6.15 0.93 -3.48
CA ALA A 95 -6.31 -0.46 -3.04
C ALA A 95 -7.79 -0.91 -3.08
N ILE A 96 -8.73 -0.05 -2.67
CA ILE A 96 -10.17 -0.32 -2.76
C ILE A 96 -10.58 -0.48 -4.23
N SER A 97 -10.12 0.38 -5.13
CA SER A 97 -10.44 0.28 -6.57
C SER A 97 -9.96 -1.05 -7.17
N VAL A 98 -8.73 -1.45 -6.85
CA VAL A 98 -8.16 -2.72 -7.32
C VAL A 98 -8.91 -3.93 -6.74
N LEU A 99 -9.19 -3.92 -5.43
CA LEU A 99 -9.97 -4.99 -4.80
C LEU A 99 -11.39 -5.08 -5.36
N THR A 100 -12.00 -3.94 -5.67
CA THR A 100 -13.32 -3.88 -6.31
C THR A 100 -13.27 -4.45 -7.72
N TYR A 101 -12.21 -4.16 -8.48
CA TYR A 101 -12.02 -4.76 -9.79
C TYR A 101 -11.88 -6.28 -9.70
N GLU A 102 -11.04 -6.79 -8.78
CA GLU A 102 -10.88 -8.23 -8.56
C GLU A 102 -12.18 -8.90 -8.10
N SER A 103 -12.98 -8.23 -7.26
CA SER A 103 -14.26 -8.80 -6.80
C SER A 103 -15.30 -8.86 -7.92
N LEU A 104 -15.39 -7.83 -8.76
CA LEU A 104 -16.30 -7.82 -9.92
C LEU A 104 -15.95 -8.92 -10.93
N GLU A 105 -14.66 -9.16 -11.15
CA GLU A 105 -14.17 -10.23 -12.01
C GLU A 105 -14.45 -11.61 -11.40
N TYR A 106 -14.20 -11.80 -10.09
CA TYR A 106 -14.48 -13.05 -9.38
C TYR A 106 -15.96 -13.44 -9.41
N TYR A 107 -16.87 -12.47 -9.21
CA TYR A 107 -18.31 -12.71 -9.28
C TYR A 107 -18.85 -12.76 -10.72
N LYS A 108 -17.98 -12.63 -11.74
CA LYS A 108 -18.34 -12.59 -13.17
C LYS A 108 -19.46 -11.59 -13.49
N VAL A 109 -19.56 -10.51 -12.71
CA VAL A 109 -20.60 -9.48 -12.94
C VAL A 109 -20.34 -8.76 -14.26
N PHE A 110 -19.06 -8.60 -14.61
CA PHE A 110 -18.63 -8.10 -15.91
C PHE A 110 -17.57 -9.03 -16.48
N SER A 111 -17.92 -9.80 -17.51
CA SER A 111 -16.96 -10.60 -18.26
C SER A 111 -16.23 -9.69 -19.27
N PHE A 112 -15.28 -8.88 -18.78
CA PHE A 112 -14.35 -8.19 -19.66
C PHE A 112 -13.49 -9.27 -20.33
N GLY A 113 -13.74 -9.57 -21.61
CA GLY A 113 -13.05 -10.63 -22.38
C GLY A 113 -11.56 -10.41 -22.63
N GLY A 114 -10.85 -9.75 -21.73
CA GLY A 114 -9.40 -9.59 -21.71
C GLY A 114 -8.70 -10.69 -20.92
N LYS A 115 -7.40 -10.85 -21.13
CA LYS A 115 -6.55 -11.74 -20.33
C LYS A 115 -6.62 -11.32 -18.86
N ILE A 116 -6.92 -12.28 -17.98
CA ILE A 116 -7.04 -12.10 -16.52
C ILE A 116 -5.78 -11.42 -15.98
N ILE A 117 -5.93 -10.20 -15.45
CA ILE A 117 -4.84 -9.41 -14.82
C ILE A 117 -5.01 -9.43 -13.29
N THR A 118 -5.32 -10.58 -12.72
CA THR A 118 -5.49 -10.73 -11.27
C THR A 118 -4.33 -11.49 -10.66
N CYS A 119 -3.93 -11.08 -9.45
CA CYS A 119 -2.75 -11.63 -8.79
C CYS A 119 -2.97 -13.06 -8.24
N SER A 120 -4.23 -13.52 -8.15
CA SER A 120 -4.62 -14.88 -7.73
C SER A 120 -5.98 -15.31 -8.34
N PRO A 121 -6.01 -15.91 -9.53
CA PRO A 121 -7.26 -16.42 -10.09
C PRO A 121 -7.77 -17.63 -9.28
N GLY A 122 -9.04 -17.57 -8.84
CA GLY A 122 -9.74 -18.71 -8.24
C GLY A 122 -9.61 -18.89 -6.72
N THR A 123 -8.96 -17.97 -6.00
CA THR A 123 -8.92 -17.97 -4.53
C THR A 123 -10.01 -17.08 -3.93
N PRO A 124 -10.53 -17.40 -2.73
CA PRO A 124 -11.50 -16.54 -2.05
C PRO A 124 -10.93 -15.14 -1.75
N LEU A 125 -11.77 -14.11 -1.85
CA LEU A 125 -11.38 -12.70 -1.76
C LEU A 125 -10.62 -12.32 -0.47
N TYR A 126 -10.89 -13.01 0.64
CA TYR A 126 -10.30 -12.74 1.95
C TYR A 126 -8.88 -13.29 2.12
N THR A 127 -8.42 -14.17 1.22
CA THR A 127 -7.03 -14.67 1.24
C THR A 127 -6.13 -13.99 0.21
N THR A 128 -6.65 -12.99 -0.52
CA THR A 128 -5.87 -12.33 -1.56
C THR A 128 -4.86 -11.35 -0.96
N PRO A 129 -3.67 -11.21 -1.55
CA PRO A 129 -2.67 -10.23 -1.11
C PRO A 129 -3.20 -8.79 -1.18
N CYS A 130 -4.11 -8.50 -2.12
CA CYS A 130 -4.78 -7.20 -2.28
C CYS A 130 -5.63 -6.84 -1.06
N PHE A 131 -6.36 -7.81 -0.48
CA PHE A 131 -7.17 -7.60 0.72
C PHE A 131 -6.29 -7.24 1.93
N TYR A 132 -5.20 -7.98 2.16
CA TYR A 132 -4.25 -7.66 3.22
C TYR A 132 -3.59 -6.30 2.99
N GLY A 133 -3.19 -5.98 1.76
CA GLY A 133 -2.65 -4.66 1.40
C GLY A 133 -3.62 -3.52 1.74
N MET A 134 -4.92 -3.68 1.41
CA MET A 134 -5.95 -2.72 1.78
C MET A 134 -6.02 -2.51 3.30
N LEU A 135 -6.02 -3.59 4.09
CA LEU A 135 -6.06 -3.50 5.56
C LEU A 135 -4.82 -2.79 6.13
N PHE A 136 -3.63 -3.07 5.60
CA PHE A 136 -2.41 -2.38 6.04
C PHE A 136 -2.42 -0.88 5.68
N PHE A 137 -2.89 -0.51 4.49
CA PHE A 137 -3.03 0.91 4.14
C PHE A 137 -4.10 1.61 5.00
N LEU A 138 -5.22 0.94 5.26
CA LEU A 138 -6.31 1.48 6.08
C LEU A 138 -5.85 1.72 7.52
N THR A 139 -5.21 0.72 8.14
CA THR A 139 -4.67 0.84 9.50
C THR A 139 -3.57 1.90 9.61
N SER A 140 -2.69 1.99 8.59
CA SER A 140 -1.68 3.04 8.50
C SER A 140 -2.30 4.43 8.32
N TYR A 141 -3.39 4.55 7.57
CA TYR A 141 -4.14 5.80 7.42
C TYR A 141 -4.81 6.23 8.74
N PHE A 142 -5.43 5.29 9.47
CA PHE A 142 -6.00 5.57 10.79
C PHE A 142 -4.95 6.03 11.79
N THR A 143 -3.79 5.39 11.83
CA THR A 143 -2.69 5.83 12.71
C THR A 143 -2.19 7.23 12.33
N ALA A 144 -2.08 7.55 11.04
CA ALA A 144 -1.74 8.91 10.59
C ALA A 144 -2.77 9.97 11.01
N LEU A 145 -4.08 9.66 10.99
CA LEU A 145 -5.12 10.57 11.50
C LEU A 145 -4.95 10.85 13.00
N VAL A 146 -4.65 9.81 13.78
CA VAL A 146 -4.40 9.92 15.22
C VAL A 146 -3.14 10.76 15.48
N THR A 147 -2.05 10.51 14.75
CA THR A 147 -0.81 11.29 14.83
C THR A 147 -1.05 12.78 14.56
N LEU A 148 -1.78 13.12 13.50
CA LEU A 148 -2.12 14.51 13.16
C LEU A 148 -2.96 15.20 14.23
N ARG A 149 -3.90 14.49 14.88
CA ARG A 149 -4.67 15.05 16.00
C ARG A 149 -3.75 15.40 17.17
N PHE A 150 -2.82 14.51 17.53
CA PHE A 150 -1.87 14.78 18.61
C PHE A 150 -0.95 15.97 18.31
N VAL A 151 -0.44 16.08 17.07
CA VAL A 151 0.38 17.23 16.65
C VAL A 151 -0.43 18.54 16.71
N SER A 152 -1.69 18.53 16.27
CA SER A 152 -2.53 19.72 16.32
C SER A 152 -2.82 20.17 17.75
N VAL A 153 -3.10 19.24 18.67
CA VAL A 153 -3.35 19.57 20.09
C VAL A 153 -2.10 20.18 20.73
N LYS A 154 -0.93 19.59 20.49
CA LYS A 154 0.35 20.11 21.01
C LYS A 154 0.63 21.53 20.51
N SER A 155 0.45 21.77 19.21
CA SER A 155 0.63 23.09 18.61
C SER A 155 -0.33 24.15 19.19
N THR A 156 -1.56 23.78 19.56
CA THR A 156 -2.48 24.72 20.23
C THR A 156 -2.02 25.05 21.65
N ILE A 157 -1.52 24.06 22.40
CA ILE A 157 -1.01 24.26 23.75
C ILE A 157 0.23 25.16 23.73
N ASP A 158 1.18 24.90 22.84
CA ASP A 158 2.42 25.69 22.75
C ASP A 158 2.13 27.17 22.42
N ASN A 159 1.12 27.45 21.58
CA ASN A 159 0.67 28.82 21.30
C ASN A 159 -0.08 29.50 22.46
N LEU A 160 -0.59 28.72 23.42
CA LEU A 160 -1.33 29.25 24.58
C LEU A 160 -0.40 29.63 25.74
N PHE A 161 0.81 29.05 25.77
CA PHE A 161 1.82 29.26 26.81
C PHE A 161 3.02 30.10 26.34
N SER A 162 2.96 30.68 25.13
CA SER A 162 3.92 31.65 24.60
C SER A 162 3.33 33.05 24.57
#